data_AF-A0A2A2FDG0-F1
#
_entry.id   AF-A0A2A2FDG0-F1
#
_cell.length_a   1.000
_cell.length_b   1.000
_cell.length_c   1.000
_cell.angle_alpha   90.00
_cell.angle_beta   90.00
_cell.angle_gamma   90.00
#
_symmetry.space_group_name_H-M   'P 1'
#
loop_
_entity.id
_entity.type
_entity.pdbx_description
1 polymer ?
#
loop_
_entity_poly.entity_id
_entity_poly.type
_entity_poly.pdbx_seq_one_letter_code
_entity_poly.pdbx_strand_id
1 'polypeptide(L)'
;MKHGLSAGGRSPGPNVSPDGSVRASFAFLALIGLAVFVAAFPLVSLALLTGVVALAVLARSLARHVDREAVGRVSLPGLGTVEYRFTRS
;
A
#
# COMPACT_ATOMS: atom_id res chain seq x y z
N MET A 1 43.57 -38.34 -1.01
CA MET A 1 42.81 -38.55 0.26
C MET A 1 43.19 -37.42 1.20
N LYS A 2 42.34 -36.53 1.72
CA LYS A 2 40.88 -36.43 1.84
C LYS A 2 40.49 -34.94 1.78
N HIS A 3 39.34 -34.66 1.19
CA HIS A 3 38.65 -33.38 1.25
C HIS A 3 38.28 -33.02 2.69
N GLY A 4 38.52 -31.77 3.08
CA GLY A 4 37.89 -31.14 4.24
C GLY A 4 37.16 -29.89 3.76
N LEU A 5 35.91 -30.07 3.30
CA LEU A 5 35.00 -28.95 3.11
C LEU A 5 34.79 -28.32 4.49
N SER A 6 35.40 -27.15 4.75
CA SER A 6 34.93 -26.27 5.82
C SER A 6 33.51 -25.86 5.46
N ALA A 7 32.55 -26.61 5.98
CA ALA A 7 31.18 -26.15 6.13
C ALA A 7 31.25 -24.96 7.10
N GLY A 8 31.55 -23.78 6.54
CA GLY A 8 31.38 -22.50 7.18
C GLY A 8 29.89 -22.31 7.41
N GLY A 9 29.37 -22.96 8.45
CA GLY A 9 28.08 -22.67 9.03
C GLY A 9 28.09 -21.19 9.33
N ARG A 10 27.41 -20.43 8.48
CA ARG A 10 27.20 -19.00 8.67
C ARG A 10 26.28 -18.87 9.87
N SER A 11 26.87 -18.92 11.06
CA SER A 11 26.23 -18.51 12.30
C SER A 11 25.67 -17.11 12.04
N PRO A 12 24.34 -16.89 12.13
CA PRO A 12 23.81 -15.55 12.11
C PRO A 12 24.44 -14.81 13.28
N GLY A 13 25.38 -13.90 12.97
CA GLY A 13 26.07 -13.14 13.99
C GLY A 13 25.05 -12.38 14.86
N PRO A 14 25.38 -12.11 16.13
CA PRO A 14 24.46 -11.58 17.15
C PRO A 14 23.99 -10.13 16.93
N ASN A 15 24.07 -9.60 15.71
CA ASN A 15 23.91 -8.17 15.40
C ASN A 15 22.65 -7.85 14.59
N VAL A 16 21.64 -8.73 14.57
CA VAL A 16 20.28 -8.32 14.15
C VAL A 16 19.62 -7.65 15.34
N SER A 17 19.32 -6.35 15.22
CA SER A 17 18.56 -5.63 16.25
C SER A 17 17.33 -6.44 16.66
N PRO A 18 17.12 -6.72 17.96
CA PRO A 18 15.99 -7.50 18.46
C PRO A 18 14.64 -6.99 17.92
N ASP A 19 14.53 -5.67 17.72
CA ASP A 19 13.33 -5.00 17.23
C ASP A 19 12.91 -5.46 15.83
N GLY A 20 13.89 -5.77 14.97
CA GLY A 20 13.63 -6.29 13.62
C GLY A 20 13.06 -7.71 13.64
N SER A 21 13.55 -8.54 14.57
CA SER A 21 13.10 -9.93 14.76
C SER A 21 11.68 -9.99 15.32
N VAL A 22 11.37 -9.16 16.32
CA VAL A 22 10.05 -9.12 16.94
C VAL A 22 8.99 -8.60 15.97
N ARG A 23 9.26 -7.52 15.24
CA ARG A 23 8.33 -6.99 14.21
C ARG A 23 8.08 -8.00 13.10
N ALA A 24 9.13 -8.69 12.63
CA ALA A 24 8.99 -9.73 11.61
C ALA A 24 8.11 -10.89 12.12
N SER A 25 8.28 -11.29 13.39
CA SER A 25 7.49 -12.35 14.01
C SER A 25 6.01 -11.97 14.13
N PHE A 26 5.70 -10.73 14.53
CA PHE A 26 4.32 -10.23 14.56
C PHE A 26 3.71 -10.12 13.17
N ALA A 27 4.46 -9.64 12.18
CA ALA A 27 4.00 -9.58 10.80
C ALA A 27 3.68 -10.99 10.27
N PHE A 28 4.53 -11.97 10.56
CA PHE A 28 4.30 -13.37 10.20
C PHE A 28 3.03 -13.94 10.86
N LEU A 29 2.85 -13.72 12.17
CA LEU A 29 1.65 -14.14 12.89
C LEU A 29 0.39 -13.45 12.35
N ALA A 30 0.48 -12.15 12.02
CA ALA A 30 -0.63 -11.42 11.43
C ALA A 30 -1.01 -11.98 10.05
N LEU A 31 -0.03 -12.36 9.22
CA LEU A 31 -0.29 -12.99 7.92
C LEU A 31 -1.00 -14.33 8.07
N ILE A 32 -0.54 -15.17 9.01
CA ILE A 32 -1.20 -16.45 9.30
C ILE A 32 -2.62 -16.21 9.82
N GLY A 33 -2.79 -15.32 10.80
CA GLY A 33 -4.10 -14.99 11.36
C GLY A 33 -5.06 -14.46 10.30
N LEU A 34 -4.57 -13.61 9.39
CA LEU A 34 -5.34 -13.12 8.26
C LEU A 34 -5.76 -14.25 7.32
N ALA A 35 -4.85 -15.16 6.96
CA ALA A 35 -5.16 -16.29 6.09
C ALA A 35 -6.24 -17.20 6.72
N VAL A 36 -6.11 -17.50 8.01
CA VAL A 36 -7.10 -18.28 8.77
C VAL A 36 -8.45 -17.55 8.82
N PHE A 37 -8.43 -16.24 9.09
CA PHE A 37 -9.65 -15.42 9.11
C PHE A 37 -10.38 -15.44 7.76
N VAL A 38 -9.65 -15.28 6.66
CA VAL A 38 -10.23 -15.33 5.30
C VAL A 38 -10.81 -16.69 5.00
N ALA A 39 -10.14 -17.77 5.39
CA ALA A 39 -10.63 -19.13 5.20
C ALA A 39 -11.90 -19.41 6.04
N ALA A 40 -11.97 -18.88 7.27
CA ALA A 40 -13.10 -19.07 8.17
C ALA A 40 -14.31 -18.19 7.82
N PHE A 41 -14.09 -16.98 7.29
CA PHE A 41 -15.13 -15.98 7.04
C PHE A 41 -15.11 -15.42 5.60
N PRO A 42 -15.26 -16.27 4.57
CA PRO A 42 -15.04 -15.88 3.18
C PRO A 42 -15.96 -14.74 2.72
N LEU A 43 -17.23 -14.76 3.13
CA LEU A 43 -18.20 -13.72 2.75
C LEU A 43 -17.91 -12.37 3.40
N VAL A 44 -17.50 -12.37 4.67
CA VAL A 44 -17.14 -11.13 5.38
C VAL A 44 -15.88 -10.53 4.78
N SER A 45 -14.87 -11.36 4.48
CA SER A 45 -13.66 -10.91 3.80
C SER A 45 -13.94 -10.33 2.42
N LEU A 46 -14.83 -10.95 1.64
CA LEU A 46 -15.23 -10.44 0.32
C LEU A 46 -15.98 -9.12 0.42
N ALA A 47 -16.91 -8.99 1.37
CA ALA A 47 -17.63 -7.74 1.60
C ALA A 47 -16.67 -6.60 2.02
N LEU A 48 -15.75 -6.87 2.95
CA LEU A 48 -14.75 -5.89 3.39
C LEU A 48 -13.84 -5.48 2.23
N LEU A 49 -13.31 -6.43 1.47
CA LEU A 49 -12.46 -6.15 0.32
C LEU A 49 -13.19 -5.27 -0.69
N THR A 50 -14.44 -5.61 -0.99
CA THR A 50 -15.28 -4.85 -1.93
C THR A 50 -15.53 -3.43 -1.43
N GLY A 51 -15.84 -3.26 -0.14
CA GLY A 51 -16.04 -1.95 0.48
C GLY A 51 -14.78 -1.09 0.42
N VAL A 52 -13.60 -1.66 0.74
CA VAL A 52 -12.32 -0.95 0.68
C VAL A 52 -12.00 -0.51 -0.75
N VAL A 53 -12.21 -1.40 -1.74
CA VAL A 53 -12.00 -1.06 -3.16
C VAL A 53 -12.94 0.05 -3.60
N ALA A 54 -14.22 -0.03 -3.26
CA ALA A 54 -15.19 1.01 -3.60
C ALA A 54 -14.81 2.37 -3.00
N LEU A 55 -14.40 2.40 -1.73
CA LEU A 55 -13.91 3.60 -1.06
C LEU A 55 -12.65 4.16 -1.73
N ALA A 56 -11.70 3.31 -2.10
CA ALA A 56 -10.48 3.74 -2.79
C ALA A 56 -10.78 4.35 -4.17
N VAL A 57 -11.70 3.74 -4.92
CA VAL A 57 -12.17 4.28 -6.21
C VAL A 57 -12.87 5.61 -6.02
N LEU A 58 -13.76 5.70 -5.03
CA LEU A 58 -14.49 6.94 -4.72
C LEU A 58 -13.52 8.06 -4.31
N ALA A 59 -12.58 7.78 -3.41
CA ALA A 59 -11.55 8.72 -2.98
C ALA A 59 -10.69 9.19 -4.16
N ARG A 60 -10.32 8.28 -5.06
CA ARG A 60 -9.57 8.62 -6.29
C ARG A 60 -10.40 9.44 -7.27
N SER A 61 -11.71 9.19 -7.34
CA SER A 61 -12.63 9.98 -8.16
C SER A 61 -12.74 11.42 -7.62
N LEU A 62 -12.96 11.55 -6.32
CA LEU A 62 -13.00 12.84 -5.62
C LEU A 62 -11.68 13.60 -5.76
N ALA A 63 -10.53 12.94 -5.54
CA ALA A 63 -9.23 13.58 -5.72
C ALA A 63 -9.05 14.11 -7.14
N ARG A 64 -9.40 13.34 -8.17
CA ARG A 64 -9.34 13.78 -9.57
C ARG A 64 -10.35 14.87 -9.91
N HIS A 65 -11.51 14.87 -9.26
CA HIS A 65 -12.54 15.88 -9.47
C HIS A 65 -12.15 17.21 -8.82
N VAL A 66 -11.67 17.17 -7.57
CA VAL A 66 -11.16 18.34 -6.85
C VAL A 66 -9.93 18.91 -7.53
N ASP A 67 -9.02 18.09 -8.05
CA ASP A 67 -7.85 18.57 -8.79
C ASP A 67 -8.25 19.31 -10.08
N ARG A 68 -9.33 18.87 -10.74
CA ARG A 68 -9.92 19.58 -11.90
C ARG A 68 -10.61 20.90 -11.55
N GLU A 69 -11.22 21.02 -10.38
CA GLU A 69 -11.84 22.28 -9.96
C GLU A 69 -10.85 23.24 -9.29
N ALA A 70 -9.82 22.72 -8.60
CA ALA A 70 -8.74 23.52 -8.03
C ALA A 70 -7.79 24.07 -9.10
N VAL A 71 -7.61 23.34 -10.21
CA VAL A 71 -6.92 23.80 -11.42
C VAL A 71 -7.97 24.00 -12.52
N GLY A 72 -8.67 25.12 -12.48
CA GLY A 72 -9.57 25.56 -13.55
C GLY A 72 -8.81 25.85 -14.85
N ARG A 73 -8.34 24.80 -15.53
CA ARG A 73 -7.86 24.87 -16.92
C ARG A 73 -9.03 24.59 -17.85
N VAL A 74 -9.73 25.65 -18.19
CA VAL A 74 -10.69 25.63 -19.30
C VAL A 74 -9.90 25.91 -20.58
N SER A 75 -9.64 24.88 -21.37
CA SER A 75 -9.12 25.06 -22.73
C SER A 75 -10.27 25.49 -23.65
N LEU A 76 -10.36 26.78 -23.94
CA LEU A 76 -11.32 27.32 -24.88
C LEU A 76 -10.82 27.08 -26.32
N PRO A 77 -11.54 26.30 -27.15
CA PRO A 77 -11.12 26.05 -28.53
C PRO A 77 -11.13 27.37 -29.31
N GLY A 78 -9.94 27.79 -29.77
CA GLY A 78 -9.74 29.05 -30.52
C GLY A 78 -9.07 30.19 -29.74
N LEU A 79 -8.84 30.06 -28.43
CA LEU A 79 -8.29 31.15 -27.57
C LEU A 79 -7.05 30.77 -26.74
N GLY A 80 -6.59 29.52 -26.81
CA GLY A 80 -5.47 29.03 -25.99
C GLY A 80 -5.87 28.72 -24.54
N THR A 81 -4.95 28.10 -23.80
CA THR A 81 -5.19 27.63 -22.42
C THR A 81 -5.09 28.81 -21.45
N VAL A 82 -6.22 29.25 -20.88
CA VAL A 82 -6.25 30.33 -19.88
C VAL A 82 -6.37 29.71 -18.49
N GLU A 83 -5.38 29.94 -17.64
CA GLU A 83 -5.41 29.54 -16.23
C GLU A 83 -6.18 30.58 -15.40
N TYR A 84 -7.36 30.22 -14.89
CA TYR A 84 -8.07 31.06 -13.92
C TYR A 84 -7.68 30.62 -12.50
N ARG A 85 -6.89 31.45 -11.83
CA ARG A 85 -6.59 31.30 -10.39
C ARG A 85 -7.71 31.98 -9.61
N PHE A 86 -8.54 31.20 -8.92
CA PHE A 86 -9.53 31.75 -8.00
C PHE A 86 -8.81 32.42 -6.82
N THR A 87 -8.67 33.74 -6.88
CA THR A 87 -8.32 34.57 -5.73
C THR A 87 -9.59 34.75 -4.89
N ARG A 88 -9.95 33.75 -4.08
CA ARG A 88 -10.97 33.95 -3.05
C ARG A 88 -10.27 34.46 -1.79
N SER A 89 -10.51 35.74 -1.48
CA SER A 89 -10.16 36.43 -0.23
C SER A 89 -10.93 35.88 0.96
#